data_AF-A0A2E3VWY3-F1
#
_entry.id   AF-A0A2E3VWY3-F1
#
_cell.length_a   1.000
_cell.length_b   1.000
_cell.length_c   1.000
_cell.angle_alpha   90.00
_cell.angle_beta   90.00
_cell.angle_gamma   90.00
#
_symmetry.space_group_name_H-M   'P 1'
#
loop_
_entity.id
_entity.type
_entity.pdbx_description
1 polymer ?
#
loop_
_entity_poly.entity_id
_entity_poly.type
_entity_poly.pdbx_seq_one_letter_code
_entity_poly.pdbx_strand_id
1 'polypeptide(L)'
;MTQINNLKDDYPKEKFVELKGLSPELVGRISVNKNKDQFDAEVDIVLSESGKIYKHIEMIYKLEDEREALNMGIHRLKKYLNSIRG
;
A
#
# COMPACT_ATOMS: atom_id res chain seq x y z
N MET A 1 6.03 38.73 -6.12
CA MET A 1 6.91 38.06 -5.15
C MET A 1 6.53 36.59 -5.15
N THR A 2 7.33 35.74 -5.78
CA THR A 2 7.01 34.33 -5.96
C THR A 2 8.19 33.52 -5.46
N GLN A 3 7.98 32.78 -4.38
CA GLN A 3 8.66 31.51 -4.12
C GLN A 3 7.60 30.56 -3.58
N ILE A 4 6.98 29.82 -4.49
CA ILE A 4 6.15 28.68 -4.13
C ILE A 4 7.16 27.54 -3.95
N ASN A 5 7.52 27.25 -2.71
CA ASN A 5 8.30 26.06 -2.38
C ASN A 5 7.41 24.85 -2.70
N ASN A 6 7.56 24.31 -3.89
CA ASN A 6 6.93 23.07 -4.30
C ASN A 6 7.66 21.92 -3.60
N LEU A 7 7.35 21.71 -2.31
CA LEU A 7 7.68 20.47 -1.62
C LEU A 7 7.03 19.36 -2.44
N LYS A 8 7.84 18.61 -3.20
CA LYS A 8 7.36 17.41 -3.87
C LYS A 8 6.83 16.50 -2.77
N ASP A 9 5.52 16.33 -2.74
CA ASP A 9 4.86 15.29 -1.98
C ASP A 9 5.48 13.96 -2.45
N ASP A 10 6.30 13.30 -1.61
CA ASP A 10 7.04 12.05 -1.92
C ASP A 10 6.08 10.83 -1.98
N TYR A 11 5.14 10.85 -2.93
CA TYR A 11 4.22 9.74 -3.20
C TYR A 11 4.54 9.09 -4.55
N PRO A 12 4.25 7.79 -4.71
CA PRO A 12 3.68 6.88 -3.71
C PRO A 12 4.63 6.57 -2.54
N LYS A 13 4.06 6.37 -1.35
CA LYS A 13 4.78 5.83 -0.19
C LYS A 13 4.48 4.34 -0.07
N GLU A 14 5.51 3.52 -0.18
CA GLU A 14 5.37 2.07 -0.11
C GLU A 14 5.73 1.53 1.28
N LYS A 15 4.88 0.63 1.79
CA LYS A 15 5.15 -0.20 2.96
C LYS A 15 5.13 -1.67 2.57
N PHE A 16 6.25 -2.35 2.78
CA PHE A 16 6.36 -3.79 2.62
C PHE A 16 6.07 -4.52 3.95
N VAL A 17 5.33 -5.63 3.86
CA VAL A 17 4.91 -6.46 4.98
C VAL A 17 5.31 -7.90 4.71
N GLU A 18 6.09 -8.49 5.61
CA GLU A 18 6.48 -9.90 5.56
C GLU A 18 5.25 -10.82 5.67
N LEU A 19 5.14 -11.79 4.76
CA LEU A 19 4.02 -12.74 4.72
C LEU A 19 4.40 -14.08 5.35
N LYS A 20 4.52 -14.12 6.68
CA LYS A 20 4.91 -15.33 7.42
C LYS A 20 4.01 -16.52 7.09
N GLY A 21 4.61 -17.64 6.70
CA GLY A 21 3.90 -18.87 6.30
C GLY A 21 3.49 -18.92 4.82
N LEU A 22 3.86 -17.91 4.02
CA LEU A 22 3.90 -17.97 2.56
C LEU A 22 5.36 -18.06 2.08
N SER A 23 5.56 -18.15 0.75
CA SER A 23 6.91 -18.14 0.15
C SER A 23 7.71 -16.91 0.59
N PRO A 24 9.01 -17.04 0.93
CA PRO A 24 9.87 -15.91 1.32
C PRO A 24 10.09 -14.91 0.17
N GLU A 25 9.81 -15.31 -1.06
CA GLU A 25 9.86 -14.43 -2.24
C GLU A 25 8.65 -13.50 -2.35
N LEU A 26 7.60 -13.71 -1.53
CA LEU A 26 6.39 -12.91 -1.54
C LEU A 26 6.33 -11.95 -0.35
N VAL A 27 6.05 -10.69 -0.65
CA VAL A 27 5.82 -9.64 0.36
C VAL A 27 4.51 -8.92 0.07
N GLY A 28 3.78 -8.55 1.11
CA GLY A 28 2.66 -7.63 0.98
C GLY A 28 3.19 -6.24 0.71
N ARG A 29 2.57 -5.51 -0.21
CA ARG A 29 2.87 -4.11 -0.51
C ARG A 29 1.62 -3.28 -0.26
N ILE A 30 1.74 -2.24 0.55
CA ILE A 30 0.76 -1.16 0.64
C ILE A 30 1.37 0.07 0.01
N SER A 31 0.81 0.55 -1.09
CA SER A 31 1.21 1.80 -1.75
C SER A 31 0.19 2.89 -1.42
N VAL A 32 0.61 3.89 -0.65
CA VAL A 32 -0.21 5.06 -0.35
C VAL A 32 0.06 6.14 -1.39
N ASN A 33 -0.99 6.60 -2.06
CA ASN A 33 -0.96 7.68 -3.03
C ASN A 33 -1.68 8.90 -2.46
N LYS A 34 -1.16 10.10 -2.72
CA LYS A 34 -1.84 11.35 -2.37
C LYS A 34 -2.54 11.92 -3.61
N ASN A 35 -3.83 12.14 -3.49
CA ASN A 35 -4.70 12.70 -4.52
C ASN A 35 -5.34 13.98 -4.02
N LYS A 36 -4.72 15.13 -4.33
CA LYS A 36 -5.13 16.47 -3.85
C LYS A 36 -5.24 16.48 -2.31
N ASP A 37 -6.46 16.41 -1.78
CA ASP A 37 -6.81 16.50 -0.36
C ASP A 37 -7.18 15.13 0.23
N GLN A 38 -6.92 14.05 -0.48
CA GLN A 38 -7.28 12.68 -0.10
C GLN A 38 -6.13 11.72 -0.31
N PHE A 39 -6.25 10.54 0.31
CA PHE A 39 -5.30 9.46 0.20
C PHE A 39 -5.96 8.20 -0.33
N ASP A 40 -5.25 7.48 -1.17
CA ASP A 40 -5.67 6.16 -1.64
C ASP A 40 -4.61 5.13 -1.22
N ALA A 41 -5.03 3.90 -0.96
CA ALA A 41 -4.15 2.79 -0.65
C ALA A 41 -4.36 1.65 -1.64
N GLU A 42 -3.31 1.27 -2.37
CA GLU A 42 -3.26 0.07 -3.18
C GLU A 42 -2.62 -1.06 -2.37
N VAL A 43 -3.26 -2.24 -2.38
CA VAL A 43 -2.79 -3.40 -1.64
C VAL A 43 -2.49 -4.54 -2.60
N ASP A 44 -1.25 -5.00 -2.59
CA ASP A 44 -0.77 -6.09 -3.44
C ASP A 44 0.04 -7.12 -2.64
N ILE A 45 0.25 -8.27 -3.25
CA ILE A 45 1.36 -9.17 -2.97
C ILE A 45 2.30 -9.08 -4.17
N VAL A 46 3.57 -8.83 -3.93
CA VAL A 46 4.60 -8.67 -4.96
C VAL A 46 5.75 -9.65 -4.72
N LEU A 47 6.50 -9.92 -5.79
CA LEU A 47 7.80 -10.57 -5.68
C LEU A 47 8.81 -9.61 -5.07
N SER A 48 9.46 -10.01 -3.97
CA SER A 48 10.38 -9.16 -3.21
C SER A 48 11.57 -8.65 -4.02
N GLU A 49 12.09 -9.45 -4.96
CA GLU A 49 13.24 -9.07 -5.78
C GLU A 49 12.91 -8.10 -6.91
N SER A 50 11.74 -8.23 -7.54
CA SER A 50 11.40 -7.49 -8.76
C SER A 50 10.32 -6.44 -8.57
N GLY A 51 9.58 -6.46 -7.46
CA GLY A 51 8.37 -5.66 -7.26
C GLY A 51 7.22 -6.05 -8.18
N LYS A 52 7.37 -7.07 -9.03
CA LYS A 52 6.31 -7.55 -9.91
C LYS A 52 5.12 -8.00 -9.09
N ILE A 53 3.94 -7.49 -9.43
CA ILE A 53 2.68 -7.86 -8.79
C ILE A 53 2.42 -9.35 -9.04
N TYR A 54 2.41 -10.12 -7.96
CA TYR A 54 1.98 -11.51 -7.95
C TYR A 54 0.45 -11.58 -7.83
N LYS A 55 -0.13 -10.74 -6.97
CA LYS A 55 -1.57 -10.66 -6.76
C LYS A 55 -1.98 -9.26 -6.34
N HIS A 56 -2.90 -8.65 -7.07
CA HIS A 56 -3.62 -7.47 -6.62
C HIS A 56 -4.74 -7.88 -5.65
N ILE A 57 -4.86 -7.19 -4.51
CA ILE A 57 -5.87 -7.47 -3.49
C ILE A 57 -7.05 -6.49 -3.60
N GLU A 58 -6.79 -5.20 -3.41
CA GLU A 58 -7.84 -4.17 -3.37
C GLU A 58 -7.21 -2.77 -3.52
N MET A 59 -7.99 -1.83 -4.05
CA MET A 59 -7.70 -0.40 -4.02
C MET A 59 -8.73 0.30 -3.13
N ILE A 60 -8.25 1.10 -2.17
CA ILE A 60 -9.07 1.81 -1.18
C ILE A 60 -8.94 3.30 -1.47
N TYR A 61 -10.07 3.98 -1.70
CA TYR A 61 -10.07 5.36 -2.17
C TYR A 61 -10.57 6.35 -1.12
N LYS A 62 -10.20 7.62 -1.28
CA LYS A 62 -10.78 8.78 -0.61
C LYS A 62 -10.65 8.75 0.92
N LEU A 63 -9.50 8.32 1.41
CA LEU A 63 -9.18 8.30 2.83
C LEU A 63 -8.70 9.67 3.29
N GLU A 64 -8.98 10.00 4.54
CA GLU A 64 -8.81 11.35 5.10
C GLU A 64 -7.34 11.71 5.25
N ASP A 65 -6.52 10.74 5.66
CA ASP A 65 -5.09 10.94 5.88
C ASP A 65 -4.21 9.73 5.50
N GLU A 66 -2.90 9.97 5.39
CA GLU A 66 -1.90 8.96 5.05
C GLU A 66 -1.90 7.76 6.02
N ARG A 67 -2.10 8.02 7.32
CA ARG A 67 -2.06 7.00 8.36
C ARG A 67 -3.30 6.11 8.27
N GLU A 68 -4.46 6.69 8.00
CA GLU A 68 -5.68 5.95 7.70
C GLU A 68 -5.47 5.07 6.47
N ALA A 69 -4.92 5.61 5.38
CA ALA A 69 -4.61 4.85 4.17
C ALA A 69 -3.71 3.66 4.43
N LEU A 70 -2.62 3.85 5.17
CA LEU A 70 -1.73 2.76 5.54
C LEU A 70 -2.42 1.72 6.42
N ASN A 71 -3.15 2.14 7.45
CA ASN A 71 -3.83 1.23 8.38
C ASN A 71 -4.91 0.40 7.67
N MET A 72 -5.68 1.04 6.80
CA MET A 72 -6.70 0.39 6.00
C MET A 72 -6.08 -0.62 5.03
N GLY A 73 -4.98 -0.26 4.37
CA GLY A 73 -4.24 -1.19 3.51
C GLY A 73 -3.73 -2.43 4.27
N ILE A 74 -3.14 -2.24 5.45
CA ILE A 74 -2.70 -3.34 6.32
C ILE A 74 -3.89 -4.21 6.75
N HIS A 75 -5.02 -3.60 7.11
CA HIS A 75 -6.23 -4.33 7.49
C HIS A 75 -6.75 -5.21 6.34
N ARG A 76 -6.80 -4.68 5.11
CA ARG A 76 -7.24 -5.44 3.93
C ARG A 76 -6.30 -6.58 3.59
N LEU A 77 -4.98 -6.36 3.65
CA LEU A 77 -4.00 -7.43 3.48
C LEU A 77 -4.21 -8.55 4.49
N LYS A 78 -4.36 -8.23 5.78
CA LYS A 78 -4.63 -9.23 6.85
C LYS A 78 -5.93 -9.99 6.60
N LYS A 79 -7.00 -9.29 6.22
CA LYS A 79 -8.30 -9.90 5.93
C LYS A 79 -8.19 -10.90 4.77
N TYR A 80 -7.50 -10.53 3.69
CA TYR A 80 -7.25 -11.42 2.56
C TYR A 80 -6.46 -12.66 2.97
N LEU A 81 -5.34 -12.50 3.68
CA LEU A 81 -4.51 -13.62 4.13
C LEU A 81 -5.27 -14.60 5.04
N ASN A 82 -6.14 -14.08 5.91
CA ASN A 82 -6.99 -14.93 6.75
C ASN A 82 -8.05 -15.68 5.93
N SER A 83 -8.56 -15.08 4.85
CA SER A 83 -9.58 -15.73 3.99
C SER A 83 -9.06 -16.91 3.18
N ILE A 84 -7.76 -16.94 2.87
CA ILE A 84 -7.11 -18.01 2.08
C ILE A 84 -6.48 -19.11 2.94
N ARG A 85 -6.44 -18.93 4.26
CA ARG A 85 -5.96 -19.94 5.23
C ARG A 85 -7.05 -20.90 5.70
N GLY A 86 -8.21 -20.86 5.04
CA GLY A 86 -9.35 -21.75 5.29
C GLY A 86 -9.01 -23.21 5.05
#